data_AF-A0A9R1W6T8-F1
#
_entry.id   AF-A0A9R1W6T8-F1
#
_cell.length_a   1.000
_cell.length_b   1.000
_cell.length_c   1.000
_cell.angle_alpha   90.00
_cell.angle_beta   90.00
_cell.angle_gamma   90.00
#
_symmetry.space_group_name_H-M   'P 1'
#
loop_
_entity.id
_entity.type
_entity.pdbx_description
1 polymer ?
#
loop_
_entity_poly.entity_id
_entity_poly.type
_entity_poly.pdbx_seq_one_letter_code
_entity_poly.pdbx_strand_id
1 'polypeptide(L)'
;MPNIGILIANKYGVIAHFLSKDESSTSFLLWSGPQDFPNHLIINIVLINGCHYIKVDLQDGHPLTIVSWLWNMHKSARSTGWKTLYHARLSAYVRPYRQFNNRRTERVNVSDN
;
A
#
# COMPACT_ATOMS: atom_id res chain seq x y z
N MET A 1 10.05 2.41 -4.23
CA MET A 1 10.87 1.93 -3.09
C MET A 1 10.09 0.88 -2.29
N PRO A 2 9.86 -0.32 -2.82
CA PRO A 2 8.97 -1.29 -2.17
C PRO A 2 9.47 -1.74 -0.78
N ASN A 3 10.79 -1.73 -0.55
CA ASN A 3 11.39 -2.29 0.68
C ASN A 3 11.62 -1.25 1.78
N ILE A 4 11.75 0.04 1.43
CA ILE A 4 12.08 1.09 2.41
C ILE A 4 10.86 1.49 3.23
N GLY A 5 9.64 1.25 2.72
CA GLY A 5 8.40 1.48 3.49
C GLY A 5 8.40 0.76 4.84
N ILE A 6 8.95 -0.45 4.92
CA ILE A 6 9.06 -1.19 6.19
C ILE A 6 10.03 -0.53 7.15
N LEU A 7 11.17 -0.04 6.67
CA LEU A 7 12.14 0.64 7.52
C LEU A 7 11.54 1.92 8.11
N ILE A 8 10.83 2.71 7.28
CA ILE A 8 10.14 3.91 7.72
C ILE A 8 9.07 3.56 8.76
N ALA A 9 8.21 2.58 8.46
CA ALA A 9 7.13 2.17 9.34
C ALA A 9 7.63 1.77 10.74
N ASN A 10 8.68 0.94 10.81
CA ASN A 10 9.20 0.45 12.08
C ASN A 10 10.05 1.48 12.83
N LYS A 11 10.83 2.31 12.11
CA LYS A 11 11.65 3.35 12.76
C LYS A 11 10.80 4.45 13.39
N TYR A 12 9.70 4.84 12.75
CA TYR A 12 8.90 5.99 13.17
C TYR A 12 7.55 5.62 13.79
N GLY A 13 7.20 4.33 13.85
CA GLY A 13 5.92 3.89 14.42
C GLY A 13 4.71 4.33 13.58
N VAL A 14 4.86 4.36 12.26
CA VAL A 14 3.83 4.82 11.31
C VAL A 14 3.45 3.73 10.33
N ILE A 15 2.34 3.89 9.64
CA ILE A 15 2.00 3.12 8.45
C ILE A 15 2.58 3.88 7.25
N ALA A 16 3.48 3.25 6.51
CA ALA A 16 4.07 3.85 5.32
C ALA A 16 3.30 3.39 4.08
N HIS A 17 2.80 4.32 3.30
CA HIS A 17 2.10 4.07 2.05
C HIS A 17 2.93 4.61 0.90
N PHE A 18 3.43 3.73 0.04
CA PHE A 18 4.18 4.09 -1.15
C PHE A 18 3.27 4.03 -2.37
N LEU A 19 3.29 5.10 -3.16
CA LEU A 19 2.52 5.23 -4.38
C LEU A 19 3.44 5.49 -5.57
N SER A 20 3.26 4.72 -6.63
CA SER A 20 3.87 5.02 -7.93
C SER A 20 3.01 4.47 -9.05
N LYS A 21 3.29 4.89 -10.28
CA LYS A 21 2.60 4.40 -11.48
C LYS A 21 2.77 2.90 -11.68
N ASP A 22 3.94 2.36 -11.33
CA ASP A 22 4.32 0.98 -11.63
C ASP A 22 4.08 0.06 -10.44
N GLU A 23 4.37 0.51 -9.22
CA GLU A 23 4.24 -0.27 -8.00
C GLU A 23 3.82 0.59 -6.81
N SER A 24 2.72 0.21 -6.16
CA SER A 24 2.25 0.84 -4.93
C SER A 24 2.13 -0.20 -3.83
N SER A 25 2.52 0.16 -2.61
CA SER A 25 2.50 -0.76 -1.49
C SER A 25 2.25 -0.09 -0.15
N THR A 26 1.61 -0.83 0.76
CA THR A 26 1.43 -0.42 2.16
C THR A 26 2.32 -1.26 3.06
N SER A 27 3.12 -0.60 3.91
CA SER A 27 3.96 -1.21 4.93
C SER A 27 3.41 -0.87 6.32
N PHE A 28 2.98 -1.90 7.05
CA PHE A 28 2.66 -1.77 8.47
C PHE A 28 3.90 -2.05 9.34
N LEU A 29 3.79 -1.79 10.63
CA LEU A 29 4.80 -2.14 11.62
C LEU A 29 4.95 -3.66 11.69
N LEU A 30 6.16 -4.19 11.85
CA LEU A 30 6.40 -5.64 11.88
C LEU A 30 6.04 -6.26 13.23
N TRP A 31 6.36 -5.58 14.32
CA TRP A 31 6.37 -6.17 15.66
C TRP A 31 5.17 -5.78 16.54
N SER A 32 4.55 -4.65 16.23
CA SER A 32 3.47 -4.08 17.03
C SER A 32 2.16 -4.11 16.27
N GLY A 33 1.06 -4.28 16.98
CA GLY A 33 -0.29 -4.26 16.44
C GLY A 33 -0.99 -2.90 16.61
N PRO A 34 -2.20 -2.74 16.06
CA PRO A 34 -2.99 -1.52 16.21
C PRO A 34 -3.30 -1.15 17.65
N GLN A 35 -3.43 -2.14 18.54
CA GLN A 35 -3.62 -1.93 19.97
C GLN A 35 -2.45 -1.22 20.65
N ASP A 36 -1.25 -1.35 20.09
CA ASP A 36 -0.02 -0.73 20.62
C ASP A 36 0.12 0.72 20.15
N PHE A 37 -0.62 1.11 19.09
CA PHE A 37 -0.58 2.42 18.46
C PHE A 37 -2.00 2.93 18.16
N PRO A 38 -2.77 3.34 19.19
CA PRO A 38 -4.14 3.82 19.01
C PRO A 38 -4.21 5.08 18.13
N ASN A 39 -3.22 5.96 18.24
CA ASN A 39 -3.09 7.20 17.46
C ASN A 39 -2.05 7.03 16.33
N HIS A 40 -2.15 5.96 15.56
CA HIS A 40 -1.21 5.70 14.45
C HIS A 40 -1.42 6.69 13.30
N LEU A 41 -0.31 7.04 12.64
CA LEU A 41 -0.31 7.92 11.47
C LEU A 41 -0.03 7.13 10.20
N ILE A 42 -0.63 7.56 9.09
CA ILE A 42 -0.30 7.08 7.75
C ILE A 42 0.52 8.17 7.05
N ILE A 43 1.71 7.81 6.58
CA ILE A 43 2.52 8.69 5.73
C ILE A 43 2.41 8.18 4.30
N ASN A 44 1.95 9.04 3.39
CA ASN A 44 1.89 8.72 1.97
C ASN A 44 3.08 9.35 1.24
N ILE A 45 3.83 8.53 0.53
CA ILE A 45 5.00 8.92 -0.25
C ILE A 45 4.74 8.55 -1.70
N VAL A 46 4.81 9.52 -2.59
CA VAL A 46 4.58 9.33 -4.02
C VAL A 46 5.89 9.46 -4.77
N LEU A 47 6.16 8.53 -5.70
CA LEU A 47 7.21 8.65 -6.69
C LEU A 47 6.65 9.31 -7.96
N ILE A 48 7.15 10.50 -8.26
CA ILE A 48 6.82 11.27 -9.46
C ILE A 48 7.98 11.16 -10.46
N ASN A 49 7.64 10.91 -11.73
CA ASN A 49 8.58 10.83 -12.85
C ASN A 49 9.75 9.86 -12.65
N GLY A 50 9.58 8.85 -11.80
CA GLY A 50 10.59 7.81 -11.55
C GLY A 50 11.81 8.26 -10.73
N CYS A 51 11.93 9.54 -10.36
CA CYS A 51 13.13 10.08 -9.71
C CYS A 51 12.88 10.94 -8.47
N HIS A 52 11.65 11.42 -8.24
CA HIS A 52 11.36 12.36 -7.17
C HIS A 52 10.32 11.82 -6.20
N TYR A 53 10.62 11.88 -4.89
CA TYR A 53 9.72 11.44 -3.83
C TYR A 53 9.14 12.64 -3.10
N ILE A 54 7.81 12.67 -2.98
CA ILE A 54 7.11 13.69 -2.20
C ILE A 54 6.24 13.05 -1.15
N LYS A 55 6.09 13.73 -0.01
CA LYS A 55 5.02 13.42 0.94
C LYS A 55 3.74 14.08 0.45
N VAL A 56 2.62 13.34 0.49
CA VAL A 56 1.30 13.87 0.18
C VAL A 56 0.32 13.56 1.30
N ASP A 57 -0.64 14.46 1.48
CA ASP A 57 -1.79 14.21 2.33
C ASP A 57 -2.95 13.74 1.45
N LEU A 58 -3.50 12.57 1.79
CA LEU A 58 -4.60 11.97 1.07
C LEU A 58 -5.88 12.15 1.88
N GLN A 59 -7.01 12.23 1.19
CA GLN A 59 -8.32 12.30 1.84
C GLN A 59 -8.51 11.12 2.80
N ASP A 60 -9.16 11.39 3.93
CA ASP A 60 -9.51 10.36 4.89
C ASP A 60 -10.34 9.25 4.24
N GLY A 61 -10.05 8.01 4.64
CA GLY A 61 -10.71 6.83 4.09
C GLY A 61 -10.25 6.39 2.69
N HIS A 62 -9.24 7.04 2.09
CA HIS A 62 -8.71 6.62 0.79
C HIS A 62 -8.33 5.11 0.76
N PRO A 63 -8.49 4.40 -0.37
CA PRO A 63 -8.09 3.01 -0.47
C PRO A 63 -6.60 2.82 -0.15
N LEU A 64 -6.26 1.75 0.57
CA LEU A 64 -4.87 1.37 0.81
C LEU A 64 -4.44 0.33 -0.21
N THR A 65 -3.23 0.48 -0.72
CA THR A 65 -2.69 -0.40 -1.76
C THR A 65 -2.32 -1.78 -1.21
N ILE A 66 -1.75 -2.62 -2.08
CA ILE A 66 -1.37 -3.99 -1.73
C ILE A 66 -0.37 -3.96 -0.57
N VAL A 67 -0.58 -4.81 0.42
CA VAL A 67 0.34 -4.90 1.56
C VAL A 67 1.70 -5.42 1.08
N SER A 68 2.77 -4.76 1.50
CA SER A 68 4.14 -5.11 1.17
C SER A 68 4.41 -6.59 1.45
N TRP A 69 4.99 -7.27 0.46
CA TRP A 69 5.34 -8.69 0.56
C TRP A 69 6.27 -8.96 1.75
N LEU A 70 7.27 -8.10 1.95
CA LEU A 70 8.20 -8.22 3.08
C LEU A 70 7.48 -8.13 4.44
N TRP A 71 6.44 -7.30 4.56
CA TRP A 71 5.68 -7.24 5.79
C TRP A 71 4.96 -8.56 6.03
N ASN A 72 4.36 -9.12 4.98
CA ASN A 72 3.67 -10.40 5.08
C ASN A 72 4.61 -11.55 5.48
N MET A 73 5.86 -11.52 5.02
CA MET A 73 6.88 -12.52 5.34
C MET A 73 7.44 -12.41 6.76
N HIS A 74 7.55 -11.20 7.31
CA HIS A 74 8.31 -10.96 8.55
C HIS A 74 7.47 -10.47 9.73
N LYS A 75 6.17 -10.21 9.55
CA LYS A 75 5.31 -9.71 10.63
C LYS A 75 5.22 -10.70 11.80
N SER A 76 5.13 -10.13 13.00
CA SER A 76 4.72 -10.84 14.20
C SER A 76 3.23 -11.20 14.19
N ALA A 77 2.83 -12.08 15.11
CA ALA A 77 1.43 -12.40 15.34
C ALA A 77 0.61 -11.14 15.68
N ARG A 78 1.12 -10.27 16.56
CA ARG A 78 0.48 -9.01 16.99
C ARG A 78 0.18 -8.08 15.81
N SER A 79 1.15 -7.96 14.91
CA SER A 79 1.05 -7.09 13.74
C SER A 79 -0.06 -7.50 12.76
N THR A 80 -0.49 -8.76 12.77
CA THR A 80 -1.61 -9.25 11.94
C THR A 80 -2.89 -8.43 12.13
N GLY A 81 -3.10 -7.83 13.31
CA GLY A 81 -4.23 -6.95 13.59
C GLY A 81 -4.34 -5.75 12.64
N TRP A 82 -3.23 -5.27 12.07
CA TRP A 82 -3.26 -4.16 11.10
C TRP A 82 -4.07 -4.49 9.85
N LYS A 83 -3.91 -5.71 9.32
CA LYS A 83 -4.64 -6.15 8.13
C LYS A 83 -6.14 -6.27 8.41
N THR A 84 -6.52 -6.66 9.62
CA THR A 84 -7.92 -6.71 10.06
C THR A 84 -8.49 -5.30 10.19
N LEU A 85 -7.79 -4.39 10.88
CA LEU A 85 -8.22 -3.01 11.07
C LEU A 85 -8.44 -2.29 9.72
N TYR A 86 -7.52 -2.50 8.78
CA TYR A 86 -7.53 -1.84 7.47
C TYR A 86 -8.21 -2.64 6.35
N HIS A 87 -8.92 -3.72 6.69
CA HIS A 87 -9.48 -4.64 5.71
C HIS A 87 -10.36 -3.95 4.67
N ALA A 88 -11.25 -3.05 5.10
CA ALA A 88 -12.15 -2.33 4.21
C ALA A 88 -11.39 -1.49 3.16
N ARG A 89 -10.35 -0.78 3.59
CA ARG A 89 -9.53 0.09 2.73
C ARG A 89 -8.66 -0.70 1.75
N LEU A 90 -8.14 -1.85 2.19
CA LEU A 90 -7.37 -2.77 1.33
C LEU A 90 -8.27 -3.41 0.26
N SER A 91 -9.45 -3.88 0.66
CA SER A 91 -10.44 -4.47 -0.25
C SER A 91 -10.96 -3.45 -1.27
N ALA A 92 -11.11 -2.19 -0.85
CA ALA A 92 -11.49 -1.09 -1.71
C ALA A 92 -10.45 -0.75 -2.78
N TYR A 93 -9.18 -1.15 -2.65
CA TYR A 93 -8.15 -0.95 -3.71
C TYR A 93 -8.12 -2.08 -4.73
N VAL A 94 -8.34 -3.32 -4.27
CA VAL A 94 -8.40 -4.50 -5.15
C VAL A 94 -9.53 -4.37 -6.17
N ARG A 95 -10.67 -3.78 -5.78
CA ARG A 95 -11.83 -3.55 -6.67
C ARG A 95 -11.47 -2.64 -7.87
N PRO A 96 -10.98 -1.40 -7.68
CA PRO A 96 -10.46 -0.54 -8.74
C PRO A 96 -9.35 -1.19 -9.57
N TYR A 97 -8.40 -1.86 -8.93
CA TYR A 97 -7.28 -2.47 -9.64
C TYR A 97 -7.73 -3.60 -10.58
N ARG A 98 -8.67 -4.45 -10.15
CA ARG A 98 -9.30 -5.47 -11.03
C ARG A 98 -10.00 -4.85 -12.22
N GLN A 99 -10.77 -3.78 -12.01
CA GLN A 99 -11.45 -3.09 -13.12
C GLN A 99 -10.46 -2.46 -14.11
N PHE A 100 -9.37 -1.87 -13.61
CA PHE A 100 -8.33 -1.27 -14.46
C PHE A 100 -7.58 -2.31 -15.29
N ASN A 101 -7.23 -3.46 -14.70
CA ASN A 101 -6.58 -4.54 -15.43
C ASN A 101 -7.49 -5.14 -16.50
N ASN A 102 -8.78 -5.37 -16.21
CA ASN A 102 -9.73 -5.91 -17.19
C ASN A 102 -9.85 -5.02 -18.44
N ARG A 103 -9.80 -3.69 -18.29
CA ARG A 103 -9.83 -2.74 -19.42
C ARG A 103 -8.57 -2.75 -20.29
N ARG A 104 -7.42 -3.22 -19.77
CA ARG A 104 -6.21 -3.40 -20.59
C ARG A 104 -6.25 -4.70 -21.39
N THR A 105 -7.00 -5.71 -20.93
CA THR A 105 -7.16 -6.99 -21.61
C THR A 105 -8.13 -6.91 -22.79
N GLU A 106 -9.01 -5.91 -22.84
CA GLU A 106 -9.92 -5.62 -23.97
C GLU A 106 -9.27 -4.78 -25.09
N ARG A 107 -7.95 -4.87 -25.30
CA ARG A 107 -7.34 -4.31 -26.52
C ARG A 107 -7.59 -5.28 -27.68
N VAL A 108 -8.52 -4.85 -28.54
CA VAL A 108 -8.88 -5.40 -29.85
C VAL A 108 -7.71 -6.09 -30.53
N ASN A 109 -7.85 -7.40 -30.78
CA ASN A 109 -7.05 -8.09 -31.80
C ASN A 109 -7.39 -7.46 -33.14
N VAL A 110 -6.55 -6.53 -33.61
CA VAL A 110 -6.55 -6.14 -35.02
C VAL A 110 -5.91 -7.31 -35.76
N SER A 111 -6.67 -8.02 -36.59
CA SER A 111 -6.08 -9.03 -37.46
C SER A 111 -5.34 -8.31 -38.57
N ASP A 112 -4.06 -8.61 -38.72
CA ASP A 112 -3.29 -8.19 -39.88
C ASP A 112 -3.82 -8.94 -41.10
N ASN A 113 -4.46 -8.20 -42.01
CA ASN A 113 -4.88 -8.66 -43.33
C ASN A 113 -4.04 -7.91 -44.37
#